data_AF-A0A117MMQ1-F1
#
_entry.id   AF-A0A117MMQ1-F1
#
_cell.length_a   1.000
_cell.length_b   1.000
_cell.length_c   1.000
_cell.angle_alpha   90.00
_cell.angle_beta   90.00
_cell.angle_gamma   90.00
#
_symmetry.space_group_name_H-M   'P 1'
#
loop_
_entity.id
_entity.type
_entity.pdbx_description
1 polymer ?
#
loop_
_entity_poly.entity_id
_entity_poly.type
_entity_poly.pdbx_seq_one_letter_code
_entity_poly.pdbx_strand_id
1 'polypeptide(L)' 'MDADYASDDEVDGWLDRLDRALACPSGHVGDLIFWPPERELSADEVVDQDLAYRPIPL' A
#
# COMPACT_ATOMS: atom_id res chain seq x y z
N MET A 1 0.99 -5.41 7.40
CA MET A 1 2.42 -5.40 7.05
C MET A 1 3.13 -4.76 8.23
N ASP A 2 4.13 -5.43 8.80
CA ASP A 2 5.07 -4.80 9.76
C ASP A 2 5.95 -3.86 8.94
N ALA A 3 5.54 -2.60 8.88
CA ALA A 3 6.24 -1.59 8.12
C ALA A 3 6.68 -0.53 9.13
N ASP A 4 7.97 -0.59 9.45
CA ASP A 4 8.63 0.21 10.47
C ASP A 4 9.03 1.54 9.85
N TYR A 5 8.04 2.41 9.61
CA TYR A 5 8.23 3.76 9.09
C TYR A 5 7.77 4.79 10.11
N ALA A 6 8.60 5.81 10.34
CA ALA A 6 8.37 6.84 11.33
C ALA A 6 7.35 7.90 10.85
N SER A 7 7.06 7.97 9.55
CA SER A 7 6.11 8.93 8.96
C SER A 7 5.65 8.53 7.56
N ASP A 8 4.55 9.12 7.10
CA ASP A 8 4.00 8.94 5.75
C ASP A 8 4.98 9.43 4.67
N ASP A 9 5.68 10.55 4.92
CA ASP A 9 6.77 11.07 4.05
C ASP A 9 7.93 10.06 3.89
N GLU A 10 8.21 9.24 4.91
CA GLU A 10 9.27 8.22 4.82
C GLU A 10 8.85 7.07 3.91
N VAL A 11 7.58 6.67 3.98
CA VAL A 11 6.99 5.67 3.07
C VAL A 11 6.96 6.18 1.65
N ASP A 12 6.53 7.41 1.41
CA ASP A 12 6.52 8.00 0.07
C ASP A 12 7.92 8.01 -0.55
N GLY A 13 8.94 8.37 0.23
CA GLY A 13 10.33 8.32 -0.20
C GLY A 13 10.86 6.91 -0.50
N TRP A 14 10.34 5.88 0.17
CA TRP A 14 10.69 4.48 -0.12
C TRP A 14 9.96 3.96 -1.35
N LEU A 15 8.68 4.29 -1.50
CA LEU A 15 7.86 3.93 -2.65
C LEU A 15 8.45 4.51 -3.94
N ASP A 16 8.88 5.79 -3.95
CA ASP A 16 9.53 6.42 -5.11
C ASP A 16 10.82 5.69 -5.54
N ARG A 17 11.65 5.29 -4.56
CA ARG A 17 12.87 4.51 -4.84
C ARG A 17 12.57 3.14 -5.42
N LEU A 18 11.57 2.46 -4.87
CA LEU A 18 11.11 1.16 -5.36
C LEU A 18 10.56 1.26 -6.78
N ASP A 19 9.76 2.29 -7.06
CA ASP A 19 9.16 2.54 -8.37
C ASP A 19 10.22 2.71 -9.45
N ARG A 20 11.24 3.52 -9.14
CA ARG A 20 12.39 3.75 -10.03
C ARG A 20 13.28 2.53 -10.22
N ALA A 21 13.45 1.71 -9.18
CA ALA A 21 14.31 0.52 -9.23
C ALA A 21 13.65 -0.65 -9.98
N LEU A 22 12.34 -0.81 -9.83
CA LEU A 22 11.60 -1.93 -10.41
C LEU A 22 11.10 -1.65 -11.82
N ALA A 23 11.12 -0.39 -12.28
CA ALA A 23 10.58 0.04 -13.58
C ALA A 23 9.18 -0.58 -13.79
N CYS A 24 8.27 -0.31 -12.84
CA CYS A 24 6.97 -0.97 -12.78
C CYS A 24 6.15 -0.74 -14.07
N PRO A 25 5.68 -1.79 -14.77
CA PRO A 25 4.89 -1.65 -15.98
C PRO A 25 3.47 -1.12 -15.73
N SER A 26 2.97 -1.21 -14.48
CA SER A 26 1.62 -0.79 -14.07
C SER A 26 1.51 0.66 -13.63
N GLY A 27 2.59 1.44 -13.61
CA GLY A 27 2.61 2.82 -13.14
C GLY A 27 3.27 2.94 -11.76
N HIS A 28 2.53 2.68 -10.68
CA HIS A 28 3.01 2.87 -9.30
C HIS A 28 3.16 1.55 -8.53
N VAL A 29 4.32 1.33 -7.92
CA VAL A 29 4.57 0.17 -7.04
C VAL A 29 3.65 0.16 -5.80
N GLY A 30 3.21 1.32 -5.30
CA GLY A 30 2.28 1.43 -4.18
C GLY A 30 0.96 0.73 -4.48
N ASP A 31 0.43 0.91 -5.68
CA ASP A 31 -0.80 0.25 -6.10
C ASP A 31 -0.65 -1.27 -6.09
N LEU A 32 0.51 -1.84 -6.42
CA LEU A 32 0.69 -3.30 -6.37
C LEU A 32 0.73 -3.84 -4.93
N ILE A 33 1.24 -3.05 -3.98
CA ILE A 33 1.41 -3.44 -2.58
C ILE A 33 0.09 -3.30 -1.81
N PHE A 34 -0.63 -2.20 -2.04
CA PHE A 34 -1.88 -1.89 -1.36
C PHE A 34 -3.12 -2.38 -2.11
N TRP A 35 -2.99 -2.56 -3.43
CA TRP A 35 -4.10 -2.88 -4.33
C TRP A 35 -3.71 -3.92 -5.41
N PRO A 36 -3.40 -5.17 -5.00
CA PRO A 36 -2.99 -6.20 -5.95
C PRO A 36 -4.06 -6.43 -7.02
N PRO A 37 -3.70 -6.42 -8.32
CA PRO A 37 -4.65 -6.45 -9.44
C PRO A 37 -5.43 -7.78 -9.57
N GLU A 38 -5.09 -8.79 -8.77
CA GLU A 38 -5.68 -10.12 -8.84
C GLU A 38 -7.09 -10.20 -8.21
N ARG A 39 -7.54 -9.14 -7.51
CA ARG A 39 -8.90 -9.09 -6.93
C ARG A 39 -9.52 -7.71 -7.12
N GLU A 40 -10.50 -7.61 -8.03
CA GLU A 40 -11.49 -6.54 -7.98
C GLU A 40 -12.34 -6.74 -6.71
N LEU A 41 -12.00 -6.00 -5.66
CA LEU A 41 -12.79 -5.97 -4.44
C LEU A 41 -14.10 -5.22 -4.69
N SER A 42 -15.21 -5.81 -4.28
CA SER A 42 -16.50 -5.12 -4.23
C SER A 42 -16.47 -4.02 -3.15
N ALA A 43 -17.34 -3.01 -3.28
CA ALA A 43 -17.38 -1.88 -2.35
C ALA A 43 -17.54 -2.32 -0.88
N ASP A 44 -18.33 -3.38 -0.62
CA ASP A 44 -18.49 -3.96 0.71
C ASP A 44 -17.19 -4.57 1.25
N GLU A 45 -16.42 -5.27 0.43
CA GLU A 45 -15.13 -5.85 0.84
C GLU A 45 -14.09 -4.76 1.18
N VAL A 46 -14.12 -3.63 0.49
CA VAL A 46 -13.28 -2.48 0.81
C VAL A 46 -13.63 -1.91 2.18
N VAL A 47 -14.93 -1.78 2.46
CA VAL A 47 -15.43 -1.28 3.75
C VAL A 47 -15.09 -2.26 4.88
N ASP A 48 -15.24 -3.56 4.66
CA ASP A 48 -14.87 -4.58 5.65
C ASP A 48 -13.36 -4.56 5.96
N GLN A 49 -12.53 -4.31 4.95
CA GLN A 49 -11.08 -4.24 5.11
C GLN A 49 -10.64 -2.98 5.87
N ASP A 50 -11.27 -1.84 5.60
CA ASP A 50 -11.05 -0.58 6.35
C ASP A 50 -11.51 -0.72 7.81
N LEU A 51 -12.69 -1.30 8.04
CA LEU A 51 -13.20 -1.58 9.39
C LEU A 51 -12.32 -2.57 10.17
N ALA A 52 -11.68 -3.51 9.47
CA ALA A 52 -10.74 -4.45 10.07
C ALA A 52 -9.38 -3.81 10.41
N TYR A 53 -9.07 -2.62 9.87
CA TYR A 53 -7.83 -1.93 10.14
C TYR A 53 -7.76 -1.48 11.60
N ARG A 54 -6.81 -2.06 12.35
CA ARG A 54 -6.48 -1.60 13.71
C ARG A 54 -5.12 -0.90 13.67
N PRO A 55 -5.07 0.41 13.92
CA PRO A 55 -3.80 1.12 14.07
C PRO A 55 -3.02 0.51 15.22
N ILE A 56 -1.72 0.29 15.01
CA ILE A 56 -0.81 -0.09 16.09
C ILE A 56 -0.55 1.17 16.90
N PRO A 57 -0.79 1.18 18.22
CA PRO A 57 -0.52 2.34 19.05
C PRO A 57 0.99 2.57 19.16
N LEU A 58 1.41 3.82 18.88
CA LEU A 58 2.78 4.31 18.97
C LEU A 58 3.27 4.43 20.42
#